data_AF-A0A7C6RZX8-F1
#
_entry.id   AF-A0A7C6RZX8-F1
#
_cell.length_a   1.000
_cell.length_b   1.000
_cell.length_c   1.000
_cell.angle_alpha   90.00
_cell.angle_beta   90.00
_cell.angle_gamma   90.00
#
_symmetry.space_group_name_H-M   'P 1'
#
loop_
_entity.id
_entity.type
_entity.pdbx_description
1 polymer ?
#
loop_
_entity_poly.entity_id
_entity_poly.type
_entity_poly.pdbx_seq_one_letter_code
_entity_poly.pdbx_strand_id
1 'polypeptide(L)'
;MARAVILPGAVFLLVLAVWMLVNAKITSDIPTPAATWARAVEIFGQPFYVAGPNDMGIGWQVLYSLGRVMAGFALAVAVGIPVGFLMGASRDVHQACYPLVQILRPVSPLAWLPIGLLVFQAKDPSAIFVIFITSIWPVIVNTAAGVQAIPQDYLNVARVLRLGKLEITRRILIPA
;
A
#
# COMPACT_ATOMS: atom_id res chain seq x y z
N MET A 1 29.72 20.63 2.98
CA MET A 1 29.49 19.91 1.71
C MET A 1 30.34 18.64 1.58
N ALA A 2 31.67 18.68 1.77
CA ALA A 2 32.53 17.49 1.63
C ALA A 2 32.08 16.27 2.49
N ARG A 3 31.78 16.46 3.78
CA ARG A 3 31.30 15.38 4.67
C ARG A 3 29.99 14.72 4.21
N ALA A 4 29.10 15.47 3.54
CA ALA A 4 27.82 14.96 3.07
C ALA A 4 27.95 14.03 1.86
N VAL A 5 29.10 14.02 1.18
CA VAL A 5 29.39 13.13 0.03
C VAL A 5 30.37 12.04 0.42
N ILE A 6 31.37 12.37 1.24
CA ILE A 6 32.41 11.43 1.67
C ILE A 6 31.83 10.32 2.55
N LEU A 7 30.95 10.65 3.51
CA LEU A 7 30.40 9.64 4.42
C LEU A 7 29.50 8.62 3.67
N PRO A 8 28.53 9.02 2.82
CA PRO A 8 27.78 8.05 2.02
C PRO A 8 28.66 7.24 1.07
N GLY A 9 29.64 7.88 0.42
CA GLY A 9 30.55 7.18 -0.50
C GLY A 9 31.41 6.12 0.20
N ALA A 10 31.95 6.44 1.38
CA ALA A 10 32.72 5.50 2.19
C ALA A 10 31.88 4.30 2.64
N VAL A 11 30.64 4.53 3.07
CA VAL A 11 29.71 3.45 3.44
C VAL A 11 29.37 2.58 2.22
N PHE A 12 29.12 3.20 1.06
CA PHE A 12 28.83 2.46 -0.18
C PHE A 12 30.00 1.55 -0.58
N LEU A 13 31.23 2.06 -0.55
CA LEU A 13 32.42 1.28 -0.83
C LEU A 13 32.66 0.16 0.19
N LEU A 14 32.41 0.43 1.48
CA LEU A 14 32.47 -0.59 2.53
C LEU A 14 31.48 -1.73 2.24
N VAL A 15 30.24 -1.41 1.85
CA VAL A 15 29.23 -2.42 1.49
C VAL A 15 29.68 -3.25 0.29
N LEU A 16 30.23 -2.63 -0.75
CA LEU A 16 30.76 -3.36 -1.91
C LEU A 16 31.94 -4.26 -1.53
N ALA A 17 32.85 -3.77 -0.68
CA ALA A 17 33.99 -4.55 -0.20
C ALA A 17 33.51 -5.75 0.64
N VAL A 18 32.55 -5.54 1.54
CA VAL A 18 31.95 -6.63 2.33
C VAL A 18 31.26 -7.64 1.42
N TRP A 19 30.50 -7.20 0.41
CA TRP A 19 29.85 -8.11 -0.54
C TRP A 19 30.88 -8.93 -1.32
N MET A 20 31.94 -8.30 -1.83
CA MET A 20 33.03 -9.02 -2.50
C MET A 20 33.70 -10.03 -1.56
N LEU A 21 33.94 -9.67 -0.30
CA LEU A 21 34.51 -10.58 0.70
C LEU A 21 33.59 -11.77 1.01
N VAL A 22 32.29 -11.53 1.15
CA VAL A 22 31.28 -12.58 1.37
C VAL A 22 31.25 -13.56 0.19
N ASN A 23 31.22 -13.06 -1.04
CA ASN A 23 31.30 -13.91 -2.23
C ASN A 23 32.62 -14.72 -2.27
N ALA A 24 33.75 -14.07 -1.97
CA ALA A 24 35.06 -14.70 -2.09
C ALA A 24 35.40 -15.69 -0.96
N LYS A 25 34.82 -15.53 0.23
CA LYS A 25 35.22 -16.28 1.44
C LYS A 25 34.12 -17.12 2.07
N ILE A 26 32.85 -16.82 1.83
CA ILE A 26 31.73 -17.45 2.53
C ILE A 26 30.89 -18.31 1.59
N THR A 27 30.40 -17.75 0.47
CA THR A 27 29.68 -18.53 -0.53
C THR A 27 29.83 -17.96 -1.94
N SER A 28 30.19 -18.83 -2.88
CA SER A 28 30.25 -18.51 -4.31
C SER A 28 28.87 -18.46 -4.97
N ASP A 29 27.82 -18.90 -4.29
CA ASP A 29 26.45 -18.93 -4.83
C ASP A 29 25.85 -17.54 -5.02
N ILE A 30 26.36 -16.55 -4.29
CA ILE A 30 25.94 -15.15 -4.43
C ILE A 30 26.76 -14.52 -5.56
N PRO A 31 26.17 -13.94 -6.62
CA PRO A 31 26.93 -13.30 -7.70
C PRO A 31 27.76 -12.10 -7.19
N THR A 32 28.86 -11.81 -7.89
CA THR A 32 29.69 -10.62 -7.61
C THR A 32 28.94 -9.34 -7.97
N PRO A 33 29.29 -8.18 -7.37
CA PRO A 33 28.68 -6.91 -7.74
C PRO A 33 28.74 -6.61 -9.25
N ALA A 34 29.84 -6.99 -9.91
CA ALA A 34 30.01 -6.83 -11.35
C ALA A 34 29.10 -7.76 -12.17
N ALA A 35 28.95 -9.03 -11.75
CA ALA A 35 28.04 -9.96 -12.40
C ALA A 35 26.57 -9.55 -12.21
N THR A 36 26.20 -9.08 -11.02
CA THR A 36 24.87 -8.52 -10.75
C THR A 36 24.61 -7.28 -11.61
N TRP A 37 25.61 -6.40 -11.77
CA TRP A 37 25.49 -5.23 -12.65
C TRP A 37 25.28 -5.63 -14.11
N ALA A 38 26.04 -6.60 -14.63
CA ALA A 38 25.87 -7.08 -15.99
C ALA A 38 24.45 -7.63 -16.23
N ARG A 39 23.91 -8.41 -15.29
CA ARG A 39 22.52 -8.90 -15.34
C ARG A 39 21.49 -7.79 -15.21
N ALA A 40 21.76 -6.79 -14.38
CA ALA A 40 20.88 -5.62 -14.28
C ALA A 40 20.80 -4.90 -15.64
N VAL A 41 21.93 -4.64 -16.30
CA VAL A 41 21.96 -3.98 -17.62
C VAL A 41 21.19 -4.80 -18.67
N GLU A 42 21.32 -6.12 -18.67
CA GLU A 42 20.58 -7.01 -19.56
C GLU A 42 19.06 -6.91 -19.35
N ILE A 43 18.62 -7.03 -18.10
CA ILE A 43 17.20 -7.00 -17.72
C ILE A 43 16.58 -5.61 -17.96
N PHE A 44 17.30 -4.54 -17.63
CA PHE A 44 16.84 -3.16 -17.83
C PHE A 44 17.00 -2.69 -19.29
N GLY A 45 17.82 -3.36 -20.09
CA GLY A 45 18.04 -3.03 -21.51
C GLY A 45 16.85 -3.36 -22.39
N GLN A 46 16.04 -4.38 -22.03
CA GLN A 46 14.83 -4.76 -22.76
C GLN A 46 13.61 -4.81 -21.82
N PRO A 47 13.12 -3.67 -21.30
CA PRO A 47 12.10 -3.69 -20.26
C PRO A 47 10.73 -4.21 -20.73
N PHE A 48 10.43 -4.21 -22.03
CA PHE A 48 9.09 -4.55 -22.57
C PHE A 48 9.07 -5.78 -23.50
N TYR A 49 10.06 -6.68 -23.40
CA TYR A 49 10.03 -7.92 -24.19
C TYR A 49 8.89 -8.84 -23.74
N VAL A 50 8.40 -9.67 -24.66
CA VAL A 50 7.43 -10.75 -24.38
C VAL A 50 7.96 -12.00 -25.07
N ALA A 51 8.56 -12.92 -24.30
CA ALA A 51 9.12 -14.17 -24.80
C ALA A 51 8.21 -15.37 -24.51
N GLY A 52 7.28 -15.24 -23.54
CA GLY A 52 6.27 -16.25 -23.25
C GLY A 52 5.30 -15.82 -22.15
N PRO A 53 4.43 -16.75 -21.68
CA PRO A 53 3.42 -16.45 -20.66
C PRO A 53 3.98 -16.04 -19.30
N ASN A 54 5.17 -16.55 -18.94
CA ASN A 54 5.86 -16.26 -17.67
C ASN A 54 7.20 -15.53 -17.88
N ASP A 55 7.62 -15.32 -19.13
CA ASP A 55 8.89 -14.68 -19.47
C ASP A 55 8.62 -13.36 -20.18
N MET A 56 8.54 -12.32 -19.36
CA MET A 56 8.18 -10.96 -19.76
C MET A 56 9.19 -9.99 -19.14
N GLY A 57 9.52 -8.95 -19.88
CA GLY A 57 10.37 -7.87 -19.39
C GLY A 57 9.81 -7.22 -18.13
N ILE A 58 10.70 -6.67 -17.30
CA ILE A 58 10.34 -6.06 -16.00
C ILE A 58 9.29 -4.95 -16.15
N GLY A 59 9.29 -4.21 -17.25
CA GLY A 59 8.30 -3.15 -17.51
C GLY A 59 6.86 -3.68 -17.51
N TRP A 60 6.62 -4.83 -18.15
CA TRP A 60 5.32 -5.48 -18.12
C TRP A 60 4.98 -6.04 -16.74
N GLN A 61 5.94 -6.68 -16.07
CA GLN A 61 5.72 -7.23 -14.73
C GLN A 61 5.34 -6.13 -13.72
N VAL A 62 6.01 -4.98 -13.78
CA VAL A 62 5.70 -3.81 -12.96
C VAL A 62 4.31 -3.28 -13.29
N LEU A 63 3.96 -3.16 -14.58
CA LEU A 63 2.66 -2.65 -14.98
C LEU A 63 1.50 -3.59 -14.55
N TYR A 64 1.66 -4.90 -14.69
CA TYR A 64 0.68 -5.88 -14.21
C TYR A 64 0.56 -5.88 -12.68
N SER A 65 1.69 -5.78 -11.97
CA SER A 65 1.68 -5.62 -10.52
C SER A 65 0.93 -4.36 -10.09
N LEU A 66 1.26 -3.23 -10.72
CA LEU A 66 0.62 -1.95 -10.47
C LEU A 66 -0.87 -2.00 -10.78
N GLY A 67 -1.29 -2.63 -11.88
CA GLY A 67 -2.70 -2.82 -12.21
C GLY A 67 -3.47 -3.55 -11.11
N ARG A 68 -2.90 -4.62 -10.53
CA ARG A 68 -3.51 -5.36 -9.42
C ARG A 68 -3.59 -4.52 -8.14
N VAL A 69 -2.53 -3.77 -7.83
CA VAL A 69 -2.51 -2.83 -6.70
C VAL A 69 -3.59 -1.77 -6.86
N MET A 70 -3.66 -1.13 -8.03
CA MET A 70 -4.66 -0.11 -8.33
C MET A 70 -6.07 -0.66 -8.25
N ALA A 71 -6.34 -1.85 -8.80
CA ALA A 71 -7.66 -2.47 -8.72
C ALA A 71 -8.08 -2.80 -7.28
N GLY A 72 -7.21 -3.49 -6.52
CA GLY A 72 -7.51 -3.85 -5.13
C GLY A 72 -7.66 -2.63 -4.22
N PHE A 73 -6.79 -1.64 -4.41
CA PHE A 73 -6.86 -0.38 -3.66
C PHE A 73 -8.08 0.45 -4.04
N ALA A 74 -8.44 0.54 -5.32
CA ALA A 74 -9.65 1.26 -5.76
C ALA A 74 -10.92 0.67 -5.13
N LEU A 75 -11.02 -0.67 -5.04
CA LEU A 75 -12.11 -1.33 -4.32
C LEU A 75 -12.08 -0.99 -2.83
N ALA A 76 -10.90 -0.98 -2.21
CA ALA A 76 -10.74 -0.65 -0.80
C ALA A 76 -11.13 0.81 -0.51
N VAL A 77 -10.81 1.73 -1.42
CA VAL A 77 -11.22 3.14 -1.35
C VAL A 77 -12.73 3.27 -1.53
N ALA A 78 -13.30 2.62 -2.55
CA ALA A 78 -14.72 2.68 -2.86
C ALA A 78 -15.60 2.21 -1.71
N VAL A 79 -15.17 1.21 -0.94
CA VAL A 79 -15.91 0.69 0.23
C VAL A 79 -15.45 1.38 1.52
N GLY A 80 -14.15 1.53 1.70
CA GLY A 80 -13.54 2.00 2.94
C GLY A 80 -13.80 3.48 3.22
N ILE A 81 -13.84 4.34 2.20
CA ILE A 81 -14.18 5.76 2.40
C ILE A 81 -15.61 5.91 2.91
N PRO A 82 -16.66 5.35 2.28
CA PRO A 82 -18.03 5.44 2.81
C PRO A 82 -18.15 4.91 4.24
N VAL A 83 -17.57 3.75 4.54
CA VAL A 83 -17.64 3.14 5.87
C VAL A 83 -16.88 4.00 6.89
N GLY A 84 -15.65 4.42 6.57
CA GLY A 84 -14.86 5.29 7.43
C GLY A 84 -15.52 6.64 7.67
N PHE A 85 -16.17 7.21 6.65
CA PHE A 85 -16.93 8.45 6.78
C PHE A 85 -18.10 8.29 7.75
N LEU A 86 -18.88 7.21 7.64
CA LEU A 86 -19.99 6.93 8.55
C LEU A 86 -19.49 6.68 9.99
N MET A 87 -18.37 5.98 10.16
CA MET A 87 -17.71 5.79 11.46
C MET A 87 -17.15 7.08 12.04
N GLY A 88 -16.74 8.03 11.20
CA GLY A 88 -16.26 9.35 11.62
C GLY A 88 -17.42 10.27 12.03
N ALA A 89 -18.51 10.23 11.27
CA ALA A 89 -19.66 11.13 11.44
C ALA A 89 -20.65 10.68 12.53
N SER A 90 -20.72 9.38 12.86
CA SER A 90 -21.65 8.83 13.84
C SER A 90 -20.95 8.02 14.93
N ARG A 91 -21.20 8.40 16.20
CA ARG A 91 -20.68 7.69 17.37
C ARG A 91 -21.21 6.26 17.48
N ASP A 92 -22.46 6.02 17.07
CA ASP A 92 -23.09 4.69 17.15
C ASP A 92 -22.45 3.73 16.14
N VAL A 93 -22.25 4.20 14.90
CA VAL A 93 -21.58 3.42 13.85
C VAL A 93 -20.14 3.16 14.23
N HIS A 94 -19.46 4.16 14.82
CA HIS A 94 -18.12 3.98 15.34
C HIS A 94 -18.06 2.85 16.38
N GLN A 95 -18.91 2.90 17.40
CA GLN A 95 -18.92 1.90 18.47
C GLN A 95 -19.25 0.49 17.97
N ALA A 96 -20.13 0.38 16.97
CA ALA A 96 -20.50 -0.91 16.38
C ALA A 96 -19.37 -1.51 15.52
N CYS A 97 -18.72 -0.71 14.68
CA CYS A 97 -17.74 -1.21 13.71
C CYS A 97 -16.30 -1.26 14.25
N TYR A 98 -15.95 -0.41 15.22
CA TYR A 98 -14.58 -0.27 15.71
C TYR A 98 -13.96 -1.57 16.24
N PRO A 99 -14.66 -2.43 17.03
CA PRO A 99 -14.10 -3.70 17.48
C PRO A 99 -13.70 -4.62 16.33
N LEU A 100 -14.52 -4.69 15.27
CA LEU A 100 -14.25 -5.51 14.09
C LEU A 100 -13.01 -5.02 13.34
N VAL A 101 -12.87 -3.69 13.18
CA VAL A 101 -11.69 -3.08 12.56
C VAL A 101 -10.42 -3.39 13.37
N GLN A 102 -10.49 -3.33 14.70
CA GLN A 102 -9.33 -3.62 15.57
C GLN A 102 -8.87 -5.08 15.48
N ILE A 103 -9.80 -6.03 15.34
CA ILE A 103 -9.50 -7.46 15.23
C ILE A 103 -8.89 -7.79 13.85
N LEU A 104 -9.42 -7.21 12.78
CA LEU A 104 -9.04 -7.56 11.41
C LEU A 104 -7.81 -6.79 10.91
N ARG A 105 -7.55 -5.59 11.44
CA ARG A 105 -6.41 -4.76 11.06
C ARG A 105 -5.02 -5.43 11.21
N PRO A 106 -4.69 -6.16 12.30
CA PRO A 106 -3.37 -6.78 12.47
C PRO A 106 -3.20 -8.10 11.69
N VAL A 107 -4.22 -8.56 10.98
CA VAL A 107 -4.14 -9.84 10.25
C VAL A 107 -3.18 -9.70 9.07
N SER A 108 -2.16 -10.55 9.03
CA SER A 108 -1.14 -10.56 7.98
C SER A 108 -1.75 -10.79 6.59
N PRO A 109 -1.32 -10.06 5.54
CA PRO A 109 -1.70 -10.32 4.15
C PRO A 109 -1.53 -11.78 3.72
N LEU A 110 -0.50 -12.46 4.23
CA LEU A 110 -0.21 -13.85 3.88
C LEU A 110 -1.30 -14.82 4.36
N ALA A 111 -2.04 -14.49 5.42
CA ALA A 111 -3.15 -15.32 5.90
C ALA A 111 -4.37 -15.29 4.96
N TRP A 112 -4.53 -14.22 4.19
CA TRP A 112 -5.65 -14.03 3.26
C TRP A 112 -5.42 -14.71 1.90
N LEU A 113 -4.16 -14.95 1.53
CA LEU A 113 -3.81 -15.49 0.22
C LEU A 113 -4.44 -16.87 -0.06
N PRO A 114 -4.37 -17.86 0.86
CA PRO A 114 -5.02 -19.16 0.63
C PRO A 114 -6.53 -19.04 0.45
N ILE A 115 -7.18 -18.15 1.21
CA ILE A 115 -8.63 -17.91 1.13
C ILE A 115 -8.98 -17.33 -0.25
N GLY A 116 -8.23 -16.32 -0.71
CA GLY A 116 -8.41 -15.77 -2.05
C GLY A 116 -8.25 -16.84 -3.13
N LEU A 117 -7.22 -17.68 -3.01
CA LEU A 117 -6.97 -18.74 -3.99
C LEU A 117 -8.07 -19.81 -4.00
N LEU A 118 -8.62 -20.16 -2.83
CA LEU A 118 -9.74 -21.10 -2.73
C LEU A 118 -11.02 -20.55 -3.36
N VAL A 119 -11.31 -19.27 -3.16
CA VAL A 119 -12.54 -18.63 -3.64
C VAL A 119 -12.49 -18.33 -5.14
N PHE A 120 -11.37 -17.76 -5.61
CA PHE A 120 -11.28 -17.28 -7.00
C PHE A 120 -10.58 -18.27 -7.93
N GLN A 121 -9.88 -19.28 -7.41
CA GLN A 121 -9.15 -20.30 -8.17
C GLN A 121 -8.16 -19.74 -9.21
N ALA A 122 -7.76 -18.48 -9.07
CA ALA A 122 -6.93 -17.75 -10.03
C ALA A 122 -5.96 -16.79 -9.31
N LYS A 123 -4.73 -16.68 -9.83
CA LYS A 123 -3.65 -15.90 -9.19
C LYS A 123 -3.96 -14.41 -9.11
N ASP A 124 -4.41 -13.79 -10.19
CA ASP A 124 -4.62 -12.34 -10.23
C ASP A 124 -5.81 -11.86 -9.39
N PRO A 125 -7.01 -12.48 -9.46
CA PRO A 125 -8.12 -12.11 -8.58
C PRO A 125 -7.79 -12.34 -7.10
N SER A 126 -7.04 -13.40 -6.78
CA SER A 126 -6.59 -13.66 -5.40
C SER A 126 -5.67 -12.56 -4.88
N ALA A 127 -4.72 -12.10 -5.70
CA ALA A 127 -3.84 -11.00 -5.34
C ALA A 127 -4.63 -9.70 -5.12
N ILE A 128 -5.59 -9.39 -6.00
CA ILE A 128 -6.47 -8.22 -5.87
C ILE A 128 -7.29 -8.29 -4.57
N PHE A 129 -7.84 -9.45 -4.24
CA PHE A 129 -8.57 -9.67 -2.99
C PHE A 129 -7.71 -9.44 -1.75
N VAL A 130 -6.48 -9.96 -1.74
CA VAL A 130 -5.54 -9.76 -0.62
C VAL A 130 -5.21 -8.27 -0.46
N ILE A 131 -4.96 -7.56 -1.56
CA ILE A 131 -4.69 -6.12 -1.54
C ILE A 131 -5.92 -5.36 -1.00
N PHE A 132 -7.11 -5.72 -1.46
CA PHE A 132 -8.38 -5.14 -1.00
C PHE A 132 -8.57 -5.30 0.51
N ILE A 133 -8.53 -6.53 1.03
CA ILE A 133 -8.83 -6.82 2.44
C ILE A 133 -7.77 -6.28 3.39
N THR A 134 -6.53 -6.11 2.93
CA THR A 134 -5.46 -5.54 3.76
C THR A 134 -5.45 -4.01 3.73
N SER A 135 -5.88 -3.41 2.62
CA SER A 135 -5.92 -1.95 2.45
C SER A 135 -7.20 -1.32 2.99
N ILE A 136 -8.31 -2.06 3.09
CA ILE A 136 -9.60 -1.51 3.53
C ILE A 136 -9.56 -0.98 4.96
N TRP A 137 -8.86 -1.65 5.89
CA TRP A 137 -8.84 -1.22 7.31
C TRP A 137 -8.10 0.11 7.52
N PRO A 138 -6.87 0.30 7.00
CA PRO A 138 -6.21 1.62 7.05
C PRO A 138 -7.05 2.71 6.39
N VAL A 139 -7.70 2.43 5.25
CA VAL A 139 -8.58 3.41 4.58
C VAL A 139 -9.73 3.82 5.50
N ILE A 140 -10.47 2.87 6.08
CA ILE A 140 -11.58 3.15 7.01
C ILE A 140 -11.10 4.00 8.19
N VAL A 141 -10.00 3.59 8.84
CA VAL A 141 -9.49 4.27 10.04
C VAL A 141 -9.02 5.67 9.72
N ASN A 142 -8.26 5.85 8.64
CA ASN A 142 -7.75 7.16 8.24
C ASN A 142 -8.88 8.11 7.82
N THR A 143 -9.89 7.62 7.10
CA THR A 143 -11.07 8.42 6.75
C THR A 143 -11.88 8.80 7.99
N ALA A 144 -12.12 7.85 8.92
CA ALA A 144 -12.83 8.15 10.16
C ALA A 144 -12.08 9.18 11.01
N ALA A 145 -10.75 9.03 11.13
CA ALA A 145 -9.91 9.99 11.85
C ALA A 145 -9.92 11.38 11.20
N GLY A 146 -9.89 11.46 9.86
CA GLY A 146 -10.00 12.72 9.12
C GLY A 146 -11.31 13.46 9.41
N VAL A 147 -12.44 12.74 9.38
CA VAL A 147 -13.75 13.32 9.69
C VAL A 147 -13.84 13.78 11.16
N GLN A 148 -13.25 13.02 12.09
CA GLN A 148 -13.24 13.38 13.52
C GLN A 148 -12.28 14.52 13.85
N ALA A 149 -11.28 14.77 13.02
CA ALA A 149 -10.32 15.87 13.19
C ALA A 149 -10.90 17.25 12.87
N ILE A 150 -12.09 17.31 12.27
CA ILE A 150 -12.77 18.57 11.93
C ILE A 150 -13.02 19.37 13.22
N PRO A 151 -12.59 20.65 13.29
CA PRO A 151 -12.78 21.46 14.49
C PRO A 151 -14.25 21.57 14.88
N GLN A 152 -14.52 21.43 16.18
CA GLN A 152 -15.89 21.47 16.72
C GLN A 152 -16.60 22.80 16.41
N ASP A 153 -15.86 23.88 16.19
CA ASP A 153 -16.40 25.20 15.84
C ASP A 153 -17.23 25.15 14.56
N TYR A 154 -16.79 24.43 13.53
CA TYR A 154 -17.57 24.26 12.30
C TYR A 154 -18.90 23.54 12.57
N LEU A 155 -18.89 22.50 13.41
CA LEU A 155 -20.08 21.76 13.79
C LEU A 155 -21.02 22.59 14.68
N ASN A 156 -20.47 23.44 15.54
CA ASN A 156 -21.23 24.36 16.38
C ASN A 156 -21.93 25.44 15.54
N VAL A 157 -21.23 26.03 14.56
CA VAL A 157 -21.83 26.98 13.60
C VAL A 157 -22.95 26.32 12.81
N ALA A 158 -22.76 25.08 12.33
CA ALA A 158 -23.80 24.33 11.65
C ALA A 158 -25.04 24.10 12.53
N ARG A 159 -24.84 23.85 13.83
CA ARG A 159 -25.93 23.66 14.80
C ARG A 159 -26.71 24.95 15.04
N VAL A 160 -26.02 26.10 15.11
CA VAL A 160 -26.65 27.43 15.23
C VAL A 160 -27.47 27.76 13.99
N LEU A 161 -26.92 27.49 12.80
CA LEU A 161 -27.61 27.66 11.52
C LEU A 161 -28.68 26.59 11.23
N ARG A 162 -28.85 25.61 12.14
CA ARG A 162 -29.77 24.47 12.00
C ARG A 162 -29.65 23.74 10.66
N LEU A 163 -28.41 23.59 10.16
CA LEU A 163 -28.14 22.89 8.91
C LEU A 163 -28.57 21.41 9.00
N GLY A 164 -29.14 20.89 7.92
CA GLY A 164 -29.51 19.47 7.84
C GLY A 164 -28.28 18.55 7.77
N LYS A 165 -28.44 17.26 8.12
CA LYS A 165 -27.34 16.27 8.07
C LYS A 165 -26.64 16.22 6.70
N LEU A 166 -27.41 16.31 5.61
CA LEU A 166 -26.87 16.31 4.24
C LEU A 166 -26.06 17.59 3.94
N GLU A 167 -26.50 18.74 4.45
CA GLU A 167 -25.79 20.01 4.29
C GLU A 167 -24.49 20.04 5.10
N ILE A 168 -24.52 19.53 6.33
CA ILE A 168 -23.32 19.36 7.15
C ILE A 168 -22.31 18.47 6.41
N THR A 169 -22.76 17.33 5.87
CA THR A 169 -21.91 16.43 5.10
C THR A 169 -21.28 17.11 3.89
N ARG A 170 -22.08 17.77 3.04
CA ARG A 170 -21.59 18.34 1.78
C ARG A 170 -20.82 19.64 1.93
N ARG A 171 -21.16 20.48 2.92
CA ARG A 171 -20.57 21.82 3.09
C ARG A 171 -19.44 21.86 4.11
N ILE A 172 -19.35 20.87 5.00
CA ILE A 172 -18.36 20.86 6.09
C ILE A 172 -17.56 19.57 6.03
N LEU A 173 -18.19 18.40 6.11
CA LEU A 173 -17.44 17.14 6.30
C LEU A 173 -16.63 16.68 5.08
N ILE A 174 -17.11 16.95 3.87
CA ILE A 174 -16.42 16.59 2.62
C ILE A 174 -15.31 17.60 2.21
N PRO A 175 -15.53 18.93 2.30
CA PRO A 175 -14.54 19.92 1.86
C PRO A 175 -13.53 20.38 2.92
N ALA A 176 -13.73 20.06 4.21
CA ALA A 176 -12.80 20.42 5.29
C ALA A 176 -11.49 19.62 5.22
#